data_AF-A0A9X8UN35-F1
#
_entry.id   AF-A0A9X8UN35-F1
#
_cell.length_a   1.000
_cell.length_b   1.000
_cell.length_c   1.000
_cell.angle_alpha   90.00
_cell.angle_beta   90.00
_cell.angle_gamma   90.00
#
_symmetry.space_group_name_H-M   'P 1'
#
loop_
_entity.id
_entity.type
_entity.pdbx_description
1 polymer ?
#
loop_
_entity_poly.entity_id
_entity_poly.type
_entity_poly.pdbx_seq_one_letter_code
_entity_poly.pdbx_strand_id
1 'polypeptide(L)' 'MSGIAMEPPAAPPSWAVQRVATVIERQGIPVPIRDAKRIAQKAGVSKSLARRCIHYMDSGK' A
#
# COMPACT_ATOMS: atom_id res chain seq x y z
N MET A 1 -30.89 6.99 -14.97
CA MET A 1 -30.03 6.29 -13.99
C MET A 1 -28.60 6.35 -14.51
N SER A 2 -27.83 7.36 -14.10
CA SER A 2 -26.44 7.52 -14.54
C SER A 2 -25.58 6.48 -13.81
N GLY A 3 -25.16 5.44 -14.53
CA GLY A 3 -24.16 4.50 -14.06
C GLY A 3 -22.83 5.22 -13.93
N ILE A 4 -22.42 5.49 -12.69
CA ILE A 4 -21.06 5.93 -12.39
C ILE A 4 -20.17 4.74 -12.74
N ALA A 5 -19.46 4.84 -13.86
CA ALA A 5 -18.37 3.93 -14.16
C ALA A 5 -17.35 4.08 -13.03
N MET A 6 -17.38 3.13 -12.09
CA MET A 6 -16.46 3.08 -10.97
C MET A 6 -15.10 2.69 -11.56
N GLU A 7 -14.30 3.69 -11.93
CA GLU A 7 -12.95 3.46 -12.42
C GLU A 7 -12.23 2.54 -11.42
N PRO A 8 -11.53 1.50 -11.89
CA PRO A 8 -10.77 0.64 -10.99
C PRO A 8 -9.86 1.55 -10.16
N PRO A 9 -9.79 1.35 -8.83
CA PRO A 9 -9.05 2.25 -7.96
C PRO A 9 -7.64 2.37 -8.52
N ALA A 10 -7.26 3.59 -8.92
CA ALA A 10 -6.00 3.85 -9.60
C ALA A 10 -4.85 3.18 -8.84
N ALA A 11 -3.90 2.58 -9.56
CA ALA A 11 -2.74 1.97 -8.92
C ALA A 11 -2.06 3.00 -8.00
N PRO A 12 -1.58 2.59 -6.81
CA PRO A 12 -0.82 3.51 -5.96
C PRO A 12 0.42 4.01 -6.72
N PRO A 13 0.87 5.25 -6.46
CA PRO A 13 2.07 5.76 -7.11
C PRO A 13 3.28 4.88 -6.81
N SER A 14 4.09 4.59 -7.83
CA SER A 14 5.22 3.65 -7.78
C SER A 14 6.23 3.99 -6.69
N TRP A 15 6.55 5.27 -6.50
CA TRP A 15 7.45 5.73 -5.43
C TRP A 15 6.94 5.34 -4.03
N ALA A 16 5.61 5.37 -3.82
CA ALA A 16 5.02 5.02 -2.52
C ALA A 16 5.07 3.51 -2.31
N VAL A 17 4.80 2.73 -3.36
CA VAL A 17 4.93 1.26 -3.33
C VAL A 17 6.38 0.88 -2.99
N GLN A 18 7.37 1.48 -3.65
CA GLN A 18 8.79 1.23 -3.38
C GLN A 18 9.17 1.54 -1.92
N ARG A 19 8.78 2.72 -1.39
CA ARG A 19 9.08 3.06 0.01
C ARG A 19 8.44 2.10 1.00
N VAL A 20 7.18 1.71 0.75
CA VAL A 20 6.46 0.74 1.59
C VAL A 20 7.12 -0.65 1.51
N ALA A 21 7.49 -1.11 0.32
CA ALA A 21 8.21 -2.38 0.11
C ALA A 21 9.53 -2.40 0.87
N THR A 22 10.37 -1.37 0.72
CA THR A 22 11.65 -1.25 1.43
C THR A 22 11.48 -1.28 2.95
N VAL A 23 10.44 -0.62 3.48
CA VAL A 23 10.17 -0.59 4.93
C VAL A 23 9.76 -1.96 5.47
N ILE A 24 9.05 -2.76 4.66
CA ILE A 24 8.65 -4.13 5.00
C ILE A 24 9.86 -5.05 4.95
N GLU A 25 10.65 -5.01 3.87
CA GLU A 25 11.86 -5.82 3.69
C GLU A 25 12.88 -5.57 4.80
N ARG A 26 13.19 -4.30 5.09
CA ARG A 26 14.19 -3.93 6.12
C ARG A 26 13.80 -4.32 7.54
N GLN A 27 12.52 -4.54 7.81
CA GLN A 27 12.04 -4.91 9.13
C GLN A 27 11.67 -6.38 9.26
N GLY A 28 11.70 -7.15 8.15
CA GLY A 28 11.27 -8.54 8.14
C GLY A 28 9.83 -8.72 8.64
N ILE A 29 8.95 -7.74 8.39
CA ILE A 29 7.57 -7.79 8.89
C ILE A 29 6.83 -8.91 8.13
N PRO A 30 6.39 -9.98 8.81
CA PRO A 30 5.64 -11.05 8.15
C PRO A 30 4.37 -10.49 7.53
N VAL A 31 4.04 -10.95 6.32
CA VAL A 31 2.84 -10.55 5.55
C VAL A 31 1.55 -10.49 6.40
N PRO A 32 1.22 -11.49 7.23
CA PRO A 32 -0.03 -11.43 8.02
C PRO A 32 -0.03 -10.38 9.14
N ILE A 33 1.13 -9.79 9.50
CA ILE A 33 1.30 -8.87 10.64
C ILE A 33 1.62 -7.43 10.17
N ARG A 34 1.50 -7.13 8.88
CA ARG A 34 1.82 -5.80 8.32
C ARG A 34 0.90 -4.70 8.85
N ASP A 35 1.29 -4.09 9.97
CA ASP A 35 0.60 -2.91 10.51
C ASP A 35 0.81 -1.70 9.60
N ALA A 36 -0.23 -1.38 8.83
CA ALA A 36 -0.26 -0.23 7.94
C ALA A 36 0.05 1.10 8.65
N LYS A 37 -0.26 1.26 9.94
CA LYS A 37 0.05 2.49 10.70
C LYS A 37 1.56 2.64 10.88
N ARG A 38 2.22 1.60 11.40
CA ARG A 38 3.66 1.60 11.63
C ARG A 38 4.44 1.72 10.32
N ILE A 39 4.00 1.02 9.28
CA ILE A 39 4.60 1.09 7.95
C ILE A 39 4.44 2.48 7.35
N ALA A 40 3.25 3.09 7.43
CA ALA A 40 3.01 4.44 6.94
C ALA A 40 3.93 5.49 7.59
N GLN A 41 4.08 5.43 8.92
CA GLN A 41 4.97 6.34 9.66
C GLN A 41 6.42 6.23 9.19
N LYS A 42 6.93 5.00 9.03
CA LYS A 42 8.32 4.78 8.58
C LYS A 42 8.54 5.08 7.11
N ALA A 43 7.54 4.79 6.27
CA ALA A 43 7.56 5.09 4.85
C ALA A 43 7.28 6.58 4.56
N GLY A 44 6.90 7.38 5.56
CA GLY A 44 6.56 8.80 5.38
C GLY A 44 5.37 9.01 4.44
N VAL A 45 4.34 8.18 4.55
CA VAL A 45 3.10 8.24 3.74
C VAL A 45 1.87 8.20 4.64
N SER A 46 0.68 8.45 4.10
CA SER A 46 -0.57 8.30 4.85
C SER A 46 -0.91 6.83 5.10
N LYS A 47 -1.67 6.55 6.17
CA LYS A 47 -2.10 5.18 6.53
C LYS A 47 -2.95 4.53 5.42
N SER A 48 -3.82 5.30 4.75
CA SER A 48 -4.64 4.77 3.66
C SER A 48 -3.79 4.42 2.44
N LEU A 49 -2.77 5.24 2.12
CA LEU A 49 -1.85 4.99 1.03
C LEU A 49 -0.98 3.75 1.32
N ALA A 50 -0.42 3.63 2.52
CA ALA A 50 0.33 2.44 2.91
C ALA A 50 -0.51 1.17 2.81
N ARG A 51 -1.77 1.20 3.28
CA ARG A 51 -2.70 0.06 3.16
C ARG A 51 -2.95 -0.32 1.70
N ARG A 52 -3.17 0.66 0.83
CA ARG A 52 -3.33 0.42 -0.61
C ARG A 52 -2.08 -0.17 -1.25
N CYS A 53 -0.89 0.34 -0.90
CA CYS A 53 0.39 -0.21 -1.37
C CYS A 53 0.59 -1.66 -0.91
N ILE A 54 0.30 -1.98 0.36
CA ILE A 54 0.38 -3.35 0.90
C ILE A 54 -0.56 -4.27 0.11
N HIS A 55 -1.83 -3.88 -0.03
CA HIS A 55 -2.82 -4.66 -0.78
C HIS A 55 -2.40 -4.83 -2.26
N TYR A 56 -1.88 -3.78 -2.88
CA TYR A 56 -1.40 -3.82 -4.26
C TYR A 56 -0.27 -4.85 -4.44
N MET A 57 0.73 -4.85 -3.57
CA MET A 57 1.84 -5.83 -3.59
C MET A 57 1.38 -7.25 -3.29
N ASP A 58 0.43 -7.43 -2.36
CA ASP A 58 -0.09 -8.75 -1.99
C ASP A 58 -1.01 -9.34 -3.09
N SER A 59 -1.61 -8.49 -3.92
CA SER A 59 -2.50 -8.90 -5.01
C SER A 59 -1.75 -9.32 -6.30
N GLY A 60 -0.41 -9.22 -6.34
CA GLY A 60 0.41 -9.66 -7.47
C GLY A 60 0.10 -9.01 -8.82
N LYS A 61 -0.50 -7.81 -8.82
CA LYS A 61 -0.86 -7.04 -10.04
C LYS A 61 0.15 -5.95 -10.35
#